data_AF-A0A7C7D279-F1
#
_entry.id   AF-A0A7C7D279-F1
#
_cell.length_a   1.000
_cell.length_b   1.000
_cell.length_c   1.000
_cell.angle_alpha   90.00
_cell.angle_beta   90.00
_cell.angle_gamma   90.00
#
_symmetry.space_group_name_H-M   'P 1'
#
loop_
_entity.id
_entity.type
_entity.pdbx_description
1 polymer ?
#
loop_
_entity_poly.entity_id
_entity_poly.type
_entity_poly.pdbx_seq_one_letter_code
_entity_poly.pdbx_strand_id
1 'polypeptide(L)'
;MAEYINKNGLPVGTTTKELFEELMRGTGFVMGPNVSLFIENAGLHDKNIVVSRMPNPGKSAETQTFSVNQFQGAVDLFNSWR
;
A
#
# COMPACT_ATOMS: atom_id res chain seq x y z
N MET A 1 -18.78 4.75 0.06
CA MET A 1 -17.63 5.52 -0.48
C MET A 1 -16.48 4.54 -0.63
N ALA A 2 -15.66 4.67 -1.66
CA ALA A 2 -14.49 3.79 -1.79
C ALA A 2 -13.54 4.05 -0.63
N GLU A 3 -13.26 3.00 0.15
CA GLU A 3 -12.39 3.11 1.32
C GLU A 3 -10.93 3.36 0.92
N TYR A 4 -10.58 2.92 -0.29
CA TYR A 4 -9.25 3.06 -0.86
C TYR A 4 -9.29 3.76 -2.22
N ILE A 5 -8.24 4.53 -2.51
CA ILE A 5 -8.03 5.20 -3.78
C ILE A 5 -6.61 4.93 -4.28
N ASN A 6 -6.40 4.97 -5.60
CA ASN A 6 -5.07 4.85 -6.18
C ASN A 6 -4.39 6.22 -6.38
N LYS A 7 -3.20 6.22 -6.98
CA LYS A 7 -2.42 7.45 -7.27
C LYS A 7 -3.19 8.48 -8.10
N ASN A 8 -4.16 8.04 -8.92
CA ASN A 8 -4.95 8.91 -9.79
C ASN A 8 -6.24 9.40 -9.13
N GLY A 9 -6.48 9.05 -7.85
CA GLY A 9 -7.73 9.36 -7.15
C GLY A 9 -8.90 8.48 -7.55
N LEU A 10 -8.66 7.37 -8.27
CA LEU A 10 -9.71 6.42 -8.64
C LEU A 10 -9.96 5.43 -7.50
N PRO A 11 -11.22 5.02 -7.28
CA PRO A 11 -11.57 4.07 -6.24
C PRO A 11 -10.93 2.69 -6.48
N VAL A 12 -10.39 2.10 -5.42
CA VAL A 12 -9.81 0.74 -5.41
C VAL A 12 -10.65 -0.15 -4.52
N GLY A 13 -10.82 -1.40 -4.92
CA GLY A 13 -11.51 -2.40 -4.11
C GLY A 13 -10.75 -2.76 -2.83
N THR A 14 -11.45 -3.38 -1.88
CA THR A 14 -10.90 -3.70 -0.57
C THR A 14 -10.42 -5.15 -0.45
N THR A 15 -10.69 -5.99 -1.45
CA THR A 15 -10.25 -7.39 -1.40
C THR A 15 -8.76 -7.51 -1.69
N THR A 16 -8.10 -8.51 -1.10
CA THR A 16 -6.68 -8.80 -1.35
C THR A 16 -6.35 -8.92 -2.83
N LYS A 17 -7.27 -9.48 -3.63
CA LYS A 17 -7.10 -9.60 -5.08
C LYS A 17 -7.11 -8.24 -5.79
N GLU A 18 -8.05 -7.36 -5.47
CA GLU A 18 -8.13 -6.03 -6.07
C GLU A 18 -6.94 -5.17 -5.67
N LEU A 19 -6.52 -5.25 -4.40
CA LEU A 19 -5.30 -4.61 -3.92
C LEU A 19 -4.07 -5.14 -4.67
N PHE A 20 -3.99 -6.45 -4.92
CA PHE A 20 -2.89 -7.05 -5.69
C PHE A 20 -2.87 -6.53 -7.13
N GLU A 21 -4.03 -6.48 -7.78
CA GLU A 21 -4.14 -5.99 -9.15
C GLU A 21 -3.71 -4.52 -9.25
N GLU A 22 -4.19 -3.66 -8.35
CA GLU A 22 -3.79 -2.24 -8.34
C GLU A 22 -2.29 -2.06 -8.02
N LEU A 23 -1.77 -2.82 -7.06
CA LEU A 23 -0.39 -2.68 -6.60
C LEU A 23 0.65 -3.29 -7.56
N MET A 24 0.35 -4.42 -8.20
CA MET A 24 1.31 -5.12 -9.08
C MET A 24 1.16 -4.76 -10.56
N ARG A 25 -0.07 -4.45 -11.00
CA ARG A 25 -0.42 -4.26 -12.42
C ARG A 25 -0.99 -2.88 -12.73
N GLY A 26 -1.58 -2.23 -11.73
CA GLY A 26 -2.14 -0.89 -11.82
C GLY A 26 -1.10 0.20 -11.60
N THR A 27 -1.43 1.17 -10.77
CA THR A 27 -0.57 2.34 -10.51
C THR A 27 0.56 2.05 -9.53
N GLY A 28 0.55 0.90 -8.87
CA GLY A 28 1.53 0.56 -7.84
C GLY A 28 1.34 1.29 -6.53
N PHE A 29 0.15 1.84 -6.29
CA PHE A 29 -0.12 2.67 -5.12
C PHE A 29 -1.60 2.59 -4.72
N VAL A 30 -1.82 2.37 -3.43
CA VAL A 30 -3.13 2.39 -2.78
C VAL A 30 -3.06 3.28 -1.54
N MET A 31 -4.05 4.15 -1.39
CA MET A 31 -4.21 5.12 -0.31
C MET A 31 -5.51 4.81 0.43
N GLY A 32 -5.43 4.64 1.74
CA GLY A 32 -6.56 4.62 2.66
C GLY A 32 -6.52 5.82 3.62
N PRO A 33 -7.43 5.88 4.60
CA PRO A 33 -7.64 7.07 5.44
C PRO A 33 -6.39 7.55 6.20
N ASN A 34 -5.63 6.63 6.80
CA ASN A 34 -4.40 6.93 7.56
C ASN A 34 -3.23 6.01 7.19
N VAL A 35 -3.39 5.25 6.11
CA VAL A 35 -2.44 4.21 5.69
C VAL A 35 -2.34 4.20 4.16
N SER A 36 -1.16 3.87 3.66
CA SER A 36 -0.87 3.71 2.24
C SER A 36 -0.07 2.43 2.03
N LEU A 37 -0.22 1.86 0.84
CA LEU A 37 0.43 0.65 0.38
C LEU A 37 0.94 0.91 -1.04
N PHE A 38 2.26 0.85 -1.25
CA PHE A 38 2.83 1.23 -2.54
C PHE A 38 4.09 0.46 -2.88
N ILE A 39 4.46 0.47 -4.15
CA ILE A 39 5.70 -0.12 -4.64
C ILE A 39 6.79 0.91 -4.69
N GLU A 40 7.93 0.56 -4.10
CA GLU A 40 9.17 1.31 -4.18
C GLU A 40 10.22 0.49 -4.94
N ASN A 41 10.92 1.14 -5.87
CA ASN A 41 12.05 0.52 -6.55
C ASN A 41 13.28 0.62 -5.64
N ALA A 42 13.75 -0.51 -5.12
CA ALA A 42 14.98 -0.61 -4.34
C ALA A 42 16.22 -0.85 -5.21
N GLY A 43 16.04 -1.06 -6.52
CA GLY A 43 17.09 -1.22 -7.51
C GLY A 43 16.54 -1.24 -8.95
N LEU A 44 17.41 -1.59 -9.91
CA LEU A 44 17.04 -1.68 -11.33
C LEU A 44 15.99 -2.78 -11.58
N HIS A 45 16.06 -3.87 -10.80
CA HIS A 45 15.15 -5.02 -10.89
C HIS A 45 14.44 -5.33 -9.57
N ASP A 46 14.87 -4.72 -8.47
CA ASP A 46 14.33 -4.99 -7.14
C ASP A 46 13.20 -4.03 -6.80
N LYS A 47 12.06 -4.61 -6.46
CA LYS A 47 10.86 -3.90 -6.03
C LYS A 47 10.48 -4.36 -4.63
N ASN A 48 10.19 -3.39 -3.77
CA ASN A 48 9.67 -3.61 -2.45
C ASN A 48 8.24 -3.08 -2.37
N ILE A 49 7.45 -3.70 -1.50
CA ILE A 49 6.15 -3.19 -1.06
C ILE A 49 6.39 -2.40 0.21
N VAL A 50 5.92 -1.17 0.26
CA VAL A 50 6.00 -0.29 1.42
C VAL A 50 4.59 -0.06 1.94
N VAL A 51 4.39 -0.36 3.22
CA VAL A 51 3.20 0.03 3.97
C VAL A 51 3.58 1.21 4.82
N SER A 52 2.83 2.30 4.75
CA SER A 52 3.11 3.52 5.50
C SER A 52 1.84 4.01 6.17
N ARG A 53 1.86 4.24 7.49
CA ARG A 53 0.78 4.91 8.22
C ARG A 53 1.23 6.21 8.85
N MET A 54 0.32 7.15 8.95
CA MET A 54 0.49 8.34 9.79
C MET A 54 -0.38 8.19 11.04
N PRO A 55 0.21 7.80 12.18
CA PRO A 55 -0.57 7.56 13.39
C PRO A 55 -1.10 8.85 14.02
N ASN A 56 -0.42 9.99 13.86
CA ASN A 56 -0.86 11.30 14.34
C ASN A 56 -0.26 12.45 13.49
N PRO A 57 -0.98 13.57 13.32
CA PRO A 57 -0.41 14.80 12.76
C PRO A 57 0.78 15.26 13.60
N GLY A 58 1.95 15.43 12.98
CA GLY A 58 3.18 15.88 13.65
C GLY A 58 4.12 14.78 14.15
N LYS A 59 3.77 13.50 13.99
CA LYS A 59 4.70 12.38 14.16
C LYS A 59 5.22 11.90 12.80
N SER A 60 6.44 11.34 12.80
CA SER A 60 6.99 10.67 11.62
C SER A 60 6.08 9.53 11.19
N ALA A 61 5.94 9.34 9.88
CA ALA A 61 5.22 8.21 9.33
C ALA A 61 5.90 6.90 9.76
N GLU A 62 5.10 5.92 10.15
CA GLU A 62 5.58 4.57 10.43
C GLU A 62 5.55 3.78 9.13
N THR A 63 6.72 3.35 8.66
CA THR A 63 6.87 2.60 7.42
C THR A 63 7.37 1.19 7.70
N GLN A 64 6.80 0.22 7.01
CA GLN A 64 7.31 -1.15 6.98
C GLN A 64 7.47 -1.61 5.53
N THR A 65 8.64 -2.16 5.23
CA THR A 65 9.02 -2.61 3.90
C THR A 65 8.99 -4.12 3.84
N PHE A 66 8.43 -4.65 2.75
CA PHE A 66 8.28 -6.06 2.44
C PHE A 66 8.87 -6.33 1.07
N SER A 67 9.41 -7.52 0.85
CA SER A 67 9.69 -7.97 -0.52
C SER A 67 8.39 -8.20 -1.27
N VAL A 68 8.38 -8.07 -2.60
CA VAL A 68 7.18 -8.36 -3.43
C VAL A 68 6.59 -9.76 -3.19
N ASN A 69 7.42 -10.74 -2.84
CA ASN A 69 6.99 -12.10 -2.50
C ASN A 69 6.24 -12.20 -1.16
N GLN A 70 6.33 -11.17 -0.31
CA GLN A 70 5.65 -11.07 0.99
C GLN A 70 4.38 -10.22 0.92
N PHE A 71 3.77 -10.12 -0.28
CA PHE A 71 2.57 -9.32 -0.52
C PHE A 71 1.46 -9.57 0.51
N GLN A 72 1.20 -10.82 0.88
CA GLN A 72 0.16 -11.15 1.85
C GLN A 72 0.42 -10.46 3.20
N GLY A 73 1.66 -10.52 3.71
CA GLY A 73 2.03 -9.87 4.97
C GLY A 73 1.92 -8.35 4.91
N ALA A 74 2.22 -7.74 3.76
CA ALA A 74 2.05 -6.31 3.55
C ALA A 74 0.57 -5.90 3.58
N VAL A 75 -0.31 -6.68 2.93
CA VAL A 75 -1.76 -6.43 2.93
C VAL A 75 -2.36 -6.68 4.32
N ASP A 76 -1.92 -7.70 5.04
CA ASP A 76 -2.38 -7.97 6.39
C ASP A 76 -2.02 -6.81 7.34
N LEU A 77 -0.79 -6.28 7.23
CA LEU A 77 -0.39 -5.09 7.99
C LEU A 77 -1.20 -3.85 7.59
N PHE A 78 -1.35 -3.60 6.28
CA PHE A 78 -2.13 -2.49 5.74
C PHE A 78 -3.57 -2.51 6.29
N ASN A 79 -4.21 -3.68 6.29
CA ASN A 79 -5.55 -3.86 6.85
C ASN A 79 -5.58 -3.73 8.38
N SER A 80 -4.53 -4.15 9.09
CA SER A 80 -4.42 -3.96 10.55
C SER A 80 -4.17 -2.50 10.94
N TRP A 81 -3.69 -1.66 10.02
CA TRP A 81 -3.43 -0.25 10.23
C TRP A 81 -4.55 0.67 9.75
N ARG A 82 -5.62 0.11 9.15
CA ARG A 82 -6.80 0.87 8.74
C ARG A 82 -7.57 1.45 9.93
#